data_AF-A0A841ET63-F1
#
_entry.id   AF-A0A841ET63-F1
#
_cell.length_a   1.000
_cell.length_b   1.000
_cell.length_c   1.000
_cell.angle_alpha   90.00
_cell.angle_beta   90.00
_cell.angle_gamma   90.00
#
_symmetry.space_group_name_H-M   'P 1'
#
loop_
_entity.id
_entity.type
_entity.pdbx_description
1 polymer ?
#
loop_
_entity_poly.entity_id
_entity_poly.type
_entity_poly.pdbx_seq_one_letter_code
_entity_poly.pdbx_strand_id
1 'polypeptide(L)'
;MKKAFEVIWKGIKKIVAFPVFWYVVIAFLAYIAWKRLTKPPEELFLEKPLPNSGTGIPVGWKPDPLALKFHDYFVSWFADSTELHMLYNEANSLTDDQFVALVNTYNAKYGKVDGKNLYTRVKGWFGIWFGTGTDQQDKFIQKMILYKLDY
;
A
#
# COMPACT_ATOMS: atom_id res chain seq x y z
N MET A 1 34.54 38.01 -9.76
CA MET A 1 33.38 37.37 -9.13
C MET A 1 32.06 38.14 -9.28
N LYS A 2 31.99 39.46 -9.07
CA LYS A 2 30.74 40.26 -9.20
C LYS A 2 30.04 40.18 -10.58
N LYS A 3 30.79 40.22 -11.69
CA LYS A 3 30.23 40.18 -13.05
C LYS A 3 29.54 38.85 -13.40
N ALA A 4 30.08 37.72 -12.94
CA ALA A 4 29.46 36.41 -13.17
C ALA A 4 28.12 36.27 -12.45
N PHE A 5 28.04 36.81 -11.22
CA PHE A 5 26.82 36.83 -10.44
C PHE A 5 25.72 37.67 -11.10
N GLU A 6 26.04 38.84 -11.66
CA GLU A 6 25.06 39.69 -12.36
C GLU A 6 24.50 39.05 -13.64
N VAL A 7 25.33 38.31 -14.38
CA VAL A 7 24.91 37.58 -15.58
C VAL A 7 23.97 36.43 -15.23
N ILE A 8 24.30 35.65 -14.20
CA ILE A 8 23.45 34.58 -13.68
C ILE A 8 22.13 35.15 -13.15
N TRP A 9 22.19 36.26 -12.41
CA TRP A 9 21.00 36.91 -11.83
C TRP A 9 20.06 37.47 -12.90
N LYS A 10 20.60 38.03 -13.99
CA LYS A 10 19.79 38.45 -15.16
C LYS A 10 19.15 37.26 -15.88
N GLY A 11 19.87 36.15 -16.00
CA GLY A 11 19.33 34.90 -16.56
C GLY A 11 18.16 34.36 -15.73
N ILE A 12 18.31 34.29 -14.41
CA ILE A 12 17.26 33.86 -13.48
C ILE A 12 16.03 34.79 -13.56
N LYS A 13 16.23 36.11 -13.56
CA LYS A 13 15.12 37.07 -13.69
C LYS A 13 14.32 36.90 -15.00
N LYS A 14 14.98 36.55 -16.11
CA LYS A 14 14.30 36.25 -17.38
C LYS A 14 13.45 34.99 -17.31
N ILE A 15 13.93 33.95 -16.63
CA ILE A 15 13.22 32.68 -16.47
C ILE A 15 11.99 32.87 -15.57
N VAL A 16 12.15 33.58 -14.44
CA VAL A 16 11.07 33.84 -13.48
C VAL A 16 10.02 34.83 -14.02
N ALA A 17 10.39 35.71 -14.96
CA ALA A 17 9.45 36.61 -15.63
C ALA A 17 8.59 35.91 -16.71
N PHE A 18 8.90 34.66 -17.07
CA PHE A 18 8.14 33.92 -18.05
C PHE A 18 6.84 33.39 -17.43
N PRO A 19 5.65 33.70 -17.95
CA PRO A 19 4.38 33.24 -17.37
C PRO A 19 4.30 31.71 -17.25
N VAL A 20 4.86 31.00 -18.25
CA VAL A 20 4.94 29.53 -18.30
C VAL A 20 5.75 28.94 -17.14
N PHE A 21 6.79 29.65 -16.67
CA PHE A 21 7.60 29.20 -15.53
C PHE A 21 6.74 29.04 -14.27
N TRP A 22 5.85 30.01 -14.00
CA TRP A 22 4.97 29.93 -12.84
C TRP A 22 3.91 28.82 -12.96
N TYR A 23 3.40 28.53 -14.16
CA TYR A 23 2.52 27.38 -14.35
C TYR A 23 3.22 26.05 -14.02
N VAL A 24 4.48 25.88 -14.43
CA VAL A 24 5.28 24.68 -14.11
C VAL A 24 5.57 24.60 -12.61
N VAL A 25 5.94 25.73 -11.99
CA VAL A 25 6.19 25.79 -10.54
C VAL A 25 4.93 25.49 -9.74
N ILE A 26 3.78 26.06 -10.12
CA ILE A 26 2.49 25.81 -9.47
C ILE A 26 2.07 24.34 -9.66
N ALA A 27 2.21 23.78 -10.86
CA ALA A 27 1.93 22.36 -11.11
C ALA A 27 2.83 21.44 -10.27
N PHE A 28 4.11 21.78 -10.14
CA PHE A 28 5.06 21.05 -9.32
C PHE A 28 4.74 21.15 -7.81
N LEU A 29 4.41 22.35 -7.32
CA LEU A 29 3.98 22.56 -5.95
C LEU A 29 2.65 21.85 -5.66
N ALA A 30 1.71 21.87 -6.60
CA ALA A 30 0.45 21.12 -6.51
C ALA A 30 0.70 19.62 -6.47
N TYR A 31 1.63 19.10 -7.28
CA TYR A 31 2.05 17.69 -7.26
C TYR A 31 2.71 17.31 -5.92
N ILE A 32 3.59 18.14 -5.37
CA ILE A 32 4.22 17.91 -4.06
C ILE A 32 3.17 17.94 -2.94
N ALA A 33 2.29 18.93 -2.96
CA ALA A 33 1.21 19.07 -1.98
C ALA A 33 0.27 17.88 -2.05
N TRP A 34 -0.14 17.47 -3.26
CA TRP A 34 -0.92 16.27 -3.49
C TRP A 34 -0.20 15.03 -2.95
N LYS A 35 1.08 14.81 -3.28
CA LYS A 35 1.86 13.69 -2.74
C LYS A 35 1.96 13.70 -1.23
N ARG A 36 2.03 14.87 -0.58
CA ARG A 36 2.03 14.98 0.89
C ARG A 36 0.67 14.67 1.48
N LEU A 37 -0.41 15.13 0.85
CA LEU A 37 -1.79 14.91 1.30
C LEU A 37 -2.23 13.45 1.08
N THR A 38 -1.72 12.78 0.06
CA THR A 38 -2.04 11.38 -0.25
C THR A 38 -1.02 10.39 0.32
N LYS A 39 -0.02 10.85 1.07
CA LYS A 39 0.92 9.94 1.73
C LYS A 39 0.17 9.20 2.84
N PRO A 40 0.10 7.86 2.79
CA PRO A 40 -0.51 7.10 3.86
C PRO A 40 0.25 7.39 5.17
N PRO A 41 -0.43 7.74 6.29
CA PRO A 41 0.21 7.85 7.60
C PRO A 41 1.06 6.62 7.91
N GLU A 42 2.23 6.79 8.53
CA GLU A 42 3.13 5.67 8.85
C GLU A 42 2.47 4.62 9.77
N GLU A 43 1.47 5.05 10.54
CA GLU A 43 0.60 4.19 11.35
C GLU A 43 -0.11 3.10 10.54
N LEU A 44 -0.30 3.32 9.23
CA LEU A 44 -0.88 2.37 8.28
C LEU A 44 0.00 1.18 7.94
N PHE A 45 1.23 1.14 8.46
CA PHE A 45 2.17 0.05 8.26
C PHE A 45 2.82 -0.39 9.56
N LEU A 46 2.28 0.04 10.70
CA LEU A 46 2.71 -0.43 12.01
C LEU A 46 2.20 -1.83 12.25
N GLU A 47 3.13 -2.71 12.64
CA GLU A 47 2.79 -4.07 13.02
C GLU A 47 1.89 -4.08 14.25
N LYS A 48 0.80 -4.84 14.18
CA LYS A 48 -0.09 -5.05 15.32
C LYS A 48 0.38 -6.25 16.15
N PRO A 49 0.18 -6.24 17.48
CA PRO A 49 0.49 -7.38 18.32
C PRO A 49 -0.32 -8.62 17.89
N LEU A 50 0.26 -9.80 18.09
CA LEU A 50 -0.40 -11.07 17.81
C LEU A 50 -1.51 -11.34 18.86
N PRO A 51 -2.73 -11.77 18.47
CA PRO A 51 -3.86 -11.96 19.37
C PRO A 51 -3.60 -12.90 20.56
N ASN A 52 -2.87 -14.00 20.33
CA ASN A 52 -2.55 -15.01 21.34
C ASN A 52 -1.04 -15.12 21.58
N SER A 53 -0.31 -14.00 21.48
CA SER A 53 1.14 -13.94 21.69
C SER A 53 1.95 -14.89 20.79
N GLY A 54 1.39 -15.29 19.63
CA GLY A 54 2.04 -16.19 18.68
C GLY A 54 1.91 -17.68 19.00
N THR A 55 1.12 -18.07 20.00
CA THR A 55 0.86 -19.49 20.35
C THR A 55 0.23 -20.27 19.20
N GLY A 56 -0.49 -19.60 18.30
CA GLY A 56 -1.09 -20.19 17.10
C GLY A 56 -0.13 -20.36 15.91
N ILE A 57 1.17 -20.02 16.06
CA ILE A 57 2.16 -20.14 14.98
C ILE A 57 3.02 -21.39 15.20
N PRO A 58 2.89 -22.45 14.36
CA PRO A 58 3.72 -23.63 14.44
C PRO A 58 5.20 -23.32 14.20
N VAL A 59 6.09 -24.10 14.84
CA VAL A 59 7.54 -23.99 14.62
C VAL A 59 7.86 -24.20 13.14
N GLY A 60 8.58 -23.26 12.54
CA GLY A 60 8.98 -23.31 11.14
C GLY A 60 7.94 -22.79 10.14
N TRP A 61 6.73 -22.44 10.57
CA TRP A 61 5.77 -21.75 9.72
C TRP A 61 6.28 -20.34 9.38
N LYS A 62 6.07 -19.90 8.13
CA LYS A 62 6.48 -18.59 7.65
C LYS A 62 5.34 -17.90 6.90
N PRO A 63 5.04 -16.62 7.20
CA PRO A 63 4.04 -15.84 6.47
C PRO A 63 4.54 -15.40 5.08
N ASP A 64 5.86 -15.36 4.87
CA ASP A 64 6.50 -14.80 3.68
C ASP A 64 5.99 -15.35 2.34
N PRO A 65 5.85 -16.69 2.14
CA PRO A 65 5.43 -17.23 0.86
C PRO A 65 4.02 -16.78 0.49
N LEU A 66 3.10 -16.76 1.46
CA LEU A 66 1.71 -16.36 1.22
C LEU A 66 1.60 -14.84 1.02
N ALA A 67 2.36 -14.04 1.78
CA ALA A 67 2.44 -12.60 1.57
C ALA A 67 2.95 -12.25 0.17
N LEU A 68 3.95 -12.98 -0.33
CA LEU A 68 4.46 -12.82 -1.69
C LEU A 68 3.39 -13.15 -2.74
N LYS A 69 2.67 -14.28 -2.60
CA LYS A 69 1.59 -14.64 -3.53
C LYS A 69 0.52 -13.54 -3.63
N PHE A 70 0.11 -12.96 -2.49
CA PHE A 70 -0.81 -11.82 -2.51
C PHE A 70 -0.22 -10.62 -3.25
N HIS A 71 1.07 -10.32 -3.04
CA HIS A 71 1.72 -9.21 -3.71
C HIS A 71 1.75 -9.42 -5.21
N ASP A 72 2.24 -10.58 -5.65
CA ASP A 72 2.34 -10.98 -7.06
C ASP A 72 0.98 -10.90 -7.75
N TYR A 73 -0.08 -11.37 -7.09
CA TYR A 73 -1.45 -11.24 -7.58
C TYR A 73 -1.84 -9.76 -7.80
N PHE A 74 -1.63 -8.90 -6.80
CA PHE A 74 -2.07 -7.51 -6.87
C PHE A 74 -1.23 -6.60 -7.78
N VAL A 75 -0.04 -7.04 -8.19
CA VAL A 75 0.80 -6.31 -9.17
C VAL A 75 0.69 -6.89 -10.59
N SER A 76 0.16 -8.12 -10.73
CA SER A 76 -0.03 -8.77 -12.02
C SER A 76 -1.14 -8.09 -12.84
N TRP A 77 -0.88 -7.89 -14.14
CA TRP A 77 -1.86 -7.38 -15.10
C TRP A 77 -2.84 -8.45 -15.61
N PHE A 78 -2.54 -9.73 -15.40
CA PHE A 78 -3.32 -10.87 -15.89
C PHE A 78 -3.74 -11.83 -14.78
N ALA A 79 -3.92 -11.30 -13.57
CA ALA A 79 -4.23 -12.10 -12.41
C ALA A 79 -5.61 -12.78 -12.54
N ASP A 80 -5.66 -14.10 -12.30
CA ASP A 80 -6.89 -14.90 -12.39
C ASP A 80 -7.70 -14.79 -11.10
N SER A 81 -8.99 -14.45 -11.19
CA SER A 81 -9.87 -14.36 -10.02
C SER A 81 -9.93 -15.66 -9.21
N THR A 82 -9.72 -16.82 -9.85
CA THR A 82 -9.61 -18.13 -9.21
C THR A 82 -8.42 -18.20 -8.25
N GLU A 83 -7.28 -17.60 -8.64
CA GLU A 83 -6.09 -17.53 -7.81
C GLU A 83 -6.34 -16.72 -6.54
N LEU A 84 -6.97 -15.56 -6.67
CA LEU A 84 -7.33 -14.73 -5.52
C LEU A 84 -8.27 -15.44 -4.56
N HIS A 85 -9.24 -16.20 -5.09
CA HIS A 85 -10.11 -17.04 -4.29
C HIS A 85 -9.36 -18.10 -3.50
N MET A 86 -8.39 -18.76 -4.12
CA MET A 86 -7.53 -19.74 -3.44
C MET A 86 -6.70 -19.06 -2.34
N LEU A 87 -6.17 -17.86 -2.59
CA LEU A 87 -5.43 -17.09 -1.60
C LEU A 87 -6.30 -16.67 -0.41
N TYR A 88 -7.55 -16.26 -0.64
CA TYR A 88 -8.50 -15.97 0.44
C TYR A 88 -8.85 -17.22 1.24
N ASN A 89 -9.08 -18.36 0.58
CA ASN A 89 -9.32 -19.63 1.26
C ASN A 89 -8.12 -20.04 2.14
N GLU A 90 -6.91 -19.97 1.57
CA GLU A 90 -5.67 -20.29 2.28
C GLU A 90 -5.52 -19.39 3.51
N ALA A 91 -5.71 -18.07 3.34
CA ALA A 91 -5.58 -17.13 4.44
C ALA A 91 -6.69 -17.23 5.50
N ASN A 92 -7.94 -17.50 5.11
CA ASN A 92 -9.04 -17.72 6.05
C ASN A 92 -8.87 -19.01 6.86
N SER A 93 -8.15 -19.99 6.33
CA SER A 93 -7.83 -21.25 7.05
C SER A 93 -6.74 -21.10 8.11
N LEU A 94 -6.01 -19.98 8.13
CA LEU A 94 -4.97 -19.71 9.10
C LEU A 94 -5.54 -19.49 10.50
N THR A 95 -4.77 -19.88 11.52
CA THR A 95 -5.02 -19.45 12.89
C THR A 95 -4.96 -17.92 13.00
N ASP A 96 -5.52 -17.36 14.05
CA ASP A 96 -5.59 -15.91 14.20
C ASP A 96 -4.21 -15.27 14.29
N ASP A 97 -3.26 -15.92 14.97
CA ASP A 97 -1.87 -15.44 15.03
C ASP A 97 -1.17 -15.53 13.66
N GLN A 98 -1.38 -16.63 12.93
CA GLN A 98 -0.84 -16.77 11.56
C GLN A 98 -1.44 -15.71 10.62
N PHE A 99 -2.73 -15.42 10.75
CA PHE A 99 -3.41 -14.41 9.96
C PHE A 99 -2.85 -13.01 10.25
N VAL A 100 -2.74 -12.61 11.51
CA VAL A 100 -2.17 -11.31 11.88
C VAL A 100 -0.70 -11.22 11.43
N ALA A 101 0.08 -12.30 11.59
CA ALA A 101 1.45 -12.37 11.10
C ALA A 101 1.54 -12.21 9.58
N LEU A 102 0.63 -12.81 8.80
CA LEU A 102 0.54 -12.63 7.35
C LEU A 102 0.31 -11.16 6.98
N VAL A 103 -0.69 -10.51 7.58
CA VAL A 103 -1.03 -9.12 7.27
C VAL A 103 0.12 -8.18 7.64
N ASN A 104 0.70 -8.35 8.82
CA ASN A 104 1.87 -7.58 9.25
C ASN A 104 3.05 -7.75 8.28
N THR A 105 3.34 -9.00 7.88
CA THR A 105 4.44 -9.32 6.95
C THR A 105 4.21 -8.66 5.60
N TYR A 106 2.99 -8.74 5.06
CA TYR A 106 2.64 -8.08 3.81
C TYR A 106 2.83 -6.56 3.91
N ASN A 107 2.29 -5.94 4.96
CA ASN A 107 2.34 -4.49 5.14
C ASN A 107 3.77 -3.98 5.33
N ALA A 108 4.59 -4.71 6.07
CA ALA A 108 5.98 -4.39 6.31
C ALA A 108 6.85 -4.50 5.05
N LYS A 109 6.65 -5.56 4.24
CA LYS A 109 7.47 -5.82 3.05
C LYS A 109 7.00 -5.07 1.80
N TYR A 110 5.71 -5.08 1.53
CA TYR A 110 5.12 -4.62 0.27
C TYR A 110 4.26 -3.37 0.46
N GLY A 111 3.56 -3.27 1.59
CA GLY A 111 2.63 -2.15 1.84
C GLY A 111 3.30 -0.78 1.79
N LYS A 112 4.48 -0.64 2.41
CA LYS A 112 5.24 0.62 2.44
C LYS A 112 5.76 1.07 1.07
N VAL A 113 6.07 0.11 0.19
CA VAL A 113 6.60 0.39 -1.15
C VAL A 113 5.52 1.00 -2.03
N ASP A 114 4.32 0.43 -1.97
CA ASP A 114 3.21 0.79 -2.86
C ASP A 114 2.26 1.83 -2.26
N GLY A 115 2.44 2.17 -0.98
CA GLY A 115 1.51 3.03 -0.23
C GLY A 115 0.13 2.39 -0.05
N LYS A 116 0.02 1.06 -0.14
CA LYS A 116 -1.24 0.32 -0.02
C LYS A 116 -1.01 -0.93 0.82
N ASN A 117 -1.56 -0.95 2.03
CA ASN A 117 -1.60 -2.15 2.87
C ASN A 117 -2.52 -3.23 2.28
N LEU A 118 -2.47 -4.42 2.87
CA LEU A 118 -3.24 -5.57 2.39
C LEU A 118 -4.76 -5.29 2.42
N TYR A 119 -5.25 -4.64 3.47
CA TYR A 119 -6.67 -4.29 3.60
C TYR A 119 -7.16 -3.42 2.43
N THR A 120 -6.46 -2.32 2.14
CA THR A 120 -6.82 -1.41 1.05
C THR A 120 -6.76 -2.07 -0.32
N ARG A 121 -5.86 -3.02 -0.54
CA ARG A 121 -5.81 -3.81 -1.79
C ARG A 121 -6.99 -4.76 -1.91
N VAL A 122 -7.27 -5.53 -0.86
CA VAL A 122 -8.40 -6.46 -0.84
C VAL A 122 -9.73 -5.73 -0.99
N LYS A 123 -9.90 -4.58 -0.33
CA LYS A 123 -11.11 -3.74 -0.44
C LYS A 123 -11.19 -2.99 -1.76
N GLY A 124 -10.07 -2.47 -2.28
CA GLY A 124 -10.03 -1.67 -3.51
C GLY A 124 -10.26 -2.49 -4.79
N TRP A 125 -9.83 -3.75 -4.80
CA TRP A 125 -10.02 -4.64 -5.95
C TRP A 125 -11.50 -5.01 -6.21
N PHE A 126 -12.35 -4.89 -5.18
CA PHE A 126 -13.82 -5.04 -5.26
C PHE A 126 -14.46 -4.04 -6.24
N GLY A 127 -13.95 -2.81 -6.30
CA GLY A 127 -14.60 -1.73 -7.05
C GLY A 127 -14.42 -1.78 -8.56
N ILE A 128 -13.47 -2.56 -9.09
CA ILE A 128 -13.02 -2.45 -10.48
C ILE A 128 -13.57 -3.57 -11.38
N TRP A 129 -13.88 -4.77 -10.86
CA TRP A 129 -14.21 -5.91 -11.75
C TRP A 129 -15.35 -6.86 -11.35
N PHE A 130 -15.74 -6.98 -10.07
CA PHE A 130 -16.65 -8.07 -9.65
C PHE A 130 -17.73 -7.56 -8.70
N GLY A 131 -18.92 -7.30 -9.24
CA GLY A 131 -20.08 -6.69 -8.56
C GLY A 131 -20.73 -7.49 -7.41
N THR A 132 -20.03 -8.44 -6.82
CA THR A 132 -20.39 -9.10 -5.56
C THR A 132 -19.10 -9.68 -4.97
N GLY A 133 -18.76 -9.25 -3.76
CA GLY A 133 -17.67 -9.84 -2.98
C GLY A 133 -17.98 -11.30 -2.75
N THR A 134 -16.97 -12.15 -2.76
CA THR A 134 -17.20 -13.57 -2.51
C THR A 134 -17.18 -13.82 -1.01
N ASP A 135 -17.94 -14.82 -0.53
CA ASP A 135 -18.03 -15.15 0.90
C ASP A 135 -16.66 -15.24 1.59
N GLN A 136 -15.62 -15.60 0.83
CA GLN A 136 -14.25 -15.75 1.31
C GLN A 136 -13.53 -14.40 1.44
N GLN A 137 -13.74 -13.49 0.50
CA GLN A 137 -13.22 -12.13 0.61
C GLN A 137 -13.88 -11.39 1.78
N ASP A 138 -15.19 -11.53 1.96
CA ASP A 138 -15.91 -10.87 3.06
C ASP A 138 -15.45 -11.40 4.42
N LYS A 139 -15.25 -12.72 4.55
CA LYS A 139 -14.64 -13.31 5.75
C LYS A 139 -13.24 -12.78 6.02
N PHE A 140 -12.43 -12.63 4.98
CA PHE A 140 -11.07 -12.10 5.08
C PHE A 140 -11.09 -10.63 5.56
N ILE A 141 -11.97 -9.81 4.98
CA ILE A 141 -12.17 -8.40 5.37
C ILE A 141 -12.68 -8.31 6.82
N GLN A 142 -13.69 -9.10 7.19
CA GLN A 142 -14.21 -9.13 8.54
C GLN A 142 -13.14 -9.55 9.55
N LYS A 143 -12.30 -10.53 9.21
CA LYS A 143 -11.18 -10.96 10.07
C LYS A 143 -10.15 -9.84 10.24
N MET A 144 -9.82 -9.09 9.19
CA MET A 144 -8.97 -7.89 9.31
C MET A 144 -9.59 -6.82 10.22
N ILE A 145 -10.89 -6.53 10.08
CA ILE A 145 -11.60 -5.55 10.92
C ILE A 145 -11.60 -6.01 12.39
N LEU A 146 -11.89 -7.29 12.64
CA LEU A 146 -11.91 -7.87 13.99
C LEU A 146 -10.58 -7.65 14.74
N TYR A 147 -9.45 -7.82 14.03
CA TYR A 147 -8.12 -7.61 14.60
C TYR A 147 -7.57 -6.18 14.41
N LYS A 148 -8.41 -5.24 13.99
CA LYS A 148 -8.03 -3.82 13.77
C LYS A 148 -6.83 -3.68 12.82
N LEU A 149 -6.85 -4.46 11.74
CA LEU A 149 -5.89 -4.46 10.63
C LEU A 149 -6.42 -3.69 9.41
N ASP A 150 -7.55 -3.01 9.58
CA ASP A 150 -8.25 -2.21 8.57
C ASP A 150 -7.77 -0.75 8.50
N TYR A 151 -6.64 -0.47 9.15
CA TYR A 151 -6.01 0.85 9.15
C TYR A 151 -5.70 1.27 7.72
#